data_AF-A0A1V9Y5D4-F1
#
_entry.id   AF-A0A1V9Y5D4-F1
#
_cell.length_a   1.000
_cell.length_b   1.000
_cell.length_c   1.000
_cell.angle_alpha   90.00
_cell.angle_beta   90.00
_cell.angle_gamma   90.00
#
_symmetry.space_group_name_H-M   'P 1'
#
loop_
_entity.id
_entity.type
_entity.pdbx_description
1 polymer ?
#
loop_
_entity_poly.entity_id
_entity_poly.type
_entity_poly.pdbx_seq_one_letter_code
_entity_poly.pdbx_strand_id
1 'polypeptide(L)'
;MDDTESQLFRAVTCIRSNELEEAKLAIEECRNTMDPTIRSFISESYARAYMPCVVNLQNLAELEEIIAHLQRGASLTKPLPPNNSRPVRESFLQNHLNRESYVDVMPRVTPQSLRIAQQDDLGRLQKIWTARLLGVDRDIKVWQHVMLVRSLILEPKDDVDVWLKYARLCRKSGHLNLAASALASVGANVFMESISIDPNMPILNVHMLEQETNNPVVAFAYLKHLWAENKEELALRQLHFLIEALEAYDESDELVALRVQAYTQLGKWQVALTEPKKHSDTLFDQVLSCLNTATRLDPTNGKAWHEWALMNFRATESSRDDPAALERYASAAIHGFFKSISFGHRRYDVTKDVLRLLTLWFNYGGRSEVHSAMSLGLNEVSIDTWLEFIPQLIARLHSPALNMNTLLHQLLTRIGQHHPQALIYPITVASTSVGTKRKLAAEGILAAVRRHSPQLVQEAELVSRELIRVAILWNELWHGALEEASRLYFAVRDTKAMLNELAPLHKLMDGIGKTEEPTLREIAFYQAFARDLQQAKAWTDRYEMTQCTDDLSQAWDLYFNVFNRIKKQIANLSTLELANVGPRLLSV
;
A
#
# COMPACT_ATOMS: atom_id res chain seq x y z
N MET A 1 -32.13 29.47 -1.95
CA MET A 1 -30.68 29.66 -1.71
C MET A 1 -30.52 29.78 -0.22
N ASP A 2 -29.62 29.02 0.36
CA ASP A 2 -29.18 29.30 1.73
C ASP A 2 -28.60 30.73 1.75
N ASP A 3 -28.81 31.47 2.84
CA ASP A 3 -28.36 32.86 2.97
C ASP A 3 -26.83 32.98 2.74
N THR A 4 -26.08 31.93 3.10
CA THR A 4 -24.64 31.80 2.88
C THR A 4 -24.26 31.73 1.40
N GLU A 5 -24.99 30.95 0.59
CA GLU A 5 -24.77 30.87 -0.86
C GLU A 5 -25.07 32.23 -1.52
N SER A 6 -26.12 32.92 -1.09
CA SER A 6 -26.48 34.24 -1.63
C SER A 6 -25.36 35.27 -1.41
N GLN A 7 -24.79 35.31 -0.20
CA GLN A 7 -23.68 36.22 0.12
C GLN A 7 -22.40 35.85 -0.63
N LEU A 8 -22.11 34.56 -0.82
CA LEU A 8 -20.99 34.10 -1.64
C LEU A 8 -21.15 34.54 -3.10
N PHE A 9 -22.34 34.38 -3.69
CA PHE A 9 -22.62 34.86 -5.05
C PHE A 9 -22.48 36.38 -5.16
N ARG A 10 -22.95 37.12 -4.15
CA ARG A 10 -22.79 38.58 -4.09
C ARG A 10 -21.31 38.97 -4.11
N ALA A 11 -20.47 38.34 -3.29
CA ALA A 11 -19.02 38.57 -3.28
C ALA A 11 -18.40 38.32 -4.67
N VAL A 12 -18.77 37.21 -5.32
CA VAL A 12 -18.30 36.87 -6.67
C VAL A 12 -18.72 37.91 -7.71
N THR A 13 -19.96 38.40 -7.67
CA THR A 13 -20.43 39.44 -8.58
C THR A 13 -19.71 40.77 -8.37
N CYS A 14 -19.50 41.19 -7.12
CA CYS A 14 -18.76 42.42 -6.81
C CYS A 14 -17.30 42.34 -7.30
N ILE A 15 -16.65 41.19 -7.16
CA ILE A 15 -15.29 40.98 -7.71
C ILE A 15 -15.28 41.13 -9.22
N ARG A 16 -16.26 40.53 -9.93
CA ARG A 16 -16.37 40.67 -11.39
C ARG A 16 -16.65 42.10 -11.85
N SER A 17 -17.42 42.86 -11.07
CA SER A 17 -17.69 44.29 -11.29
C SER A 17 -16.53 45.21 -10.85
N ASN A 18 -15.44 44.64 -10.31
CA ASN A 18 -14.28 45.36 -9.76
C ASN A 18 -14.61 46.25 -8.54
N GLU A 19 -15.68 45.93 -7.80
CA GLU A 19 -16.11 46.59 -6.56
C GLU A 19 -15.50 45.87 -5.34
N LEU A 20 -14.17 46.01 -5.18
CA LEU A 20 -13.40 45.19 -4.25
C LEU A 20 -13.73 45.41 -2.77
N GLU A 21 -14.13 46.62 -2.38
CA GLU A 21 -14.50 46.91 -0.98
C GLU A 21 -15.89 46.35 -0.63
N GLU A 22 -16.85 46.38 -1.57
CA GLU A 22 -18.14 45.72 -1.37
C GLU A 22 -18.00 44.19 -1.33
N ALA A 23 -17.08 43.63 -2.12
CA ALA A 23 -16.76 42.22 -2.06
C ALA A 23 -16.21 41.79 -0.69
N LYS A 24 -15.33 42.60 -0.07
CA LYS A 24 -14.83 42.33 1.30
C LYS A 24 -15.95 42.36 2.32
N LEU A 25 -16.83 43.36 2.25
CA LEU A 25 -17.99 43.44 3.15
C LEU A 25 -18.89 42.21 3.00
N ALA A 26 -19.16 41.77 1.77
CA ALA A 26 -19.95 40.56 1.53
C ALA A 26 -19.28 39.28 2.10
N ILE A 27 -17.95 39.18 2.06
CA ILE A 27 -17.19 38.07 2.66
C ILE A 27 -17.30 38.09 4.18
N GLU A 28 -17.17 39.26 4.82
CA GLU A 28 -17.34 39.41 6.27
C GLU A 28 -18.77 39.08 6.71
N GLU A 29 -19.76 39.55 5.96
CA GLU A 29 -21.18 39.22 6.19
C GLU A 29 -21.41 37.71 6.09
N CYS A 30 -20.80 37.05 5.10
CA CYS A 30 -20.86 35.60 4.93
C CYS A 30 -20.28 34.84 6.12
N ARG A 31 -19.14 35.28 6.66
CA ARG A 31 -18.54 34.68 7.87
C ARG A 31 -19.48 34.79 9.08
N ASN A 32 -20.06 35.96 9.30
CA ASN A 32 -20.99 36.19 10.40
C ASN A 32 -22.24 35.29 10.30
N THR A 33 -22.75 35.07 9.08
CA THR A 33 -23.88 34.17 8.83
C THR A 33 -23.50 32.70 9.01
N MET A 34 -22.25 32.33 8.71
CA MET A 34 -21.73 30.96 8.88
C MET A 34 -21.36 30.61 10.33
N ASP A 35 -20.97 31.56 11.18
CA ASP A 35 -20.54 31.31 12.56
C ASP A 35 -21.46 30.38 13.39
N PRO A 36 -22.80 30.59 13.44
CA PRO A 36 -23.68 29.70 14.21
C PRO A 36 -23.75 28.29 13.60
N THR A 37 -23.68 28.16 12.27
CA THR A 37 -23.74 26.86 11.59
C THR A 37 -22.45 26.08 11.80
N ILE A 38 -21.29 26.75 11.69
CA ILE A 38 -19.96 26.18 11.97
C ILE A 38 -19.93 25.59 13.38
N ARG A 39 -20.38 26.35 14.39
CA ARG A 39 -20.38 25.91 15.79
C ARG A 39 -21.23 24.67 16.00
N SER A 40 -22.41 24.62 15.38
CA SER A 40 -23.33 23.49 15.46
C SER A 40 -22.73 22.24 14.78
N PHE A 41 -22.36 22.34 13.51
CA PHE A 41 -21.92 21.18 12.73
C PHE A 41 -20.59 20.59 13.19
N ILE A 42 -19.61 21.43 13.58
CA ILE A 42 -18.31 20.94 14.08
C ILE A 42 -18.50 20.18 15.40
N SER A 43 -19.45 20.59 16.24
CA SER A 43 -19.72 19.89 17.51
C SER A 43 -20.28 18.49 17.31
N GLU A 44 -20.98 18.23 16.20
CA GLU A 44 -21.51 16.91 15.87
C GLU A 44 -20.44 16.02 15.22
N SER A 45 -19.83 16.48 14.12
CA SER A 45 -18.72 15.78 13.46
C SER A 45 -18.10 16.64 12.35
N TYR A 46 -16.80 16.44 12.13
CA TYR A 46 -16.11 17.05 10.99
C TYR A 46 -16.74 16.69 9.63
N ALA A 47 -17.16 15.44 9.45
CA ALA A 47 -17.75 14.97 8.19
C ALA A 47 -19.05 15.72 7.83
N ARG A 48 -19.89 16.06 8.82
CA ARG A 48 -21.11 16.86 8.60
C ARG A 48 -20.80 18.33 8.32
N ALA A 49 -19.79 18.89 8.98
CA ALA A 49 -19.35 20.27 8.77
C ALA A 49 -18.61 20.48 7.45
N TYR A 50 -18.12 19.42 6.81
CA TYR A 50 -17.16 19.51 5.72
C TYR A 50 -17.66 20.35 4.53
N MET A 51 -18.75 19.93 3.90
CA MET A 51 -19.33 20.65 2.75
C MET A 51 -19.88 22.03 3.11
N PRO A 52 -20.82 22.18 4.07
CA PRO A 52 -21.49 23.46 4.30
C PRO A 52 -20.58 24.51 4.94
N CYS A 53 -19.54 24.10 5.68
CA CYS A 53 -18.69 25.01 6.45
C CYS A 53 -17.25 25.04 5.93
N VAL A 54 -16.55 23.90 5.94
CA VAL A 54 -15.09 23.87 5.68
C VAL A 54 -14.76 24.29 4.25
N VAL A 55 -15.49 23.77 3.27
CA VAL A 55 -15.29 24.12 1.84
C VAL A 55 -15.64 25.58 1.57
N ASN A 56 -16.73 26.08 2.17
CA ASN A 56 -17.13 27.48 2.01
C ASN A 56 -16.13 28.44 2.66
N LEU A 57 -15.58 28.12 3.84
CA LEU A 57 -14.51 28.89 4.45
C LEU A 57 -13.25 28.94 3.57
N GLN A 58 -12.91 27.83 2.92
CA GLN A 58 -11.82 27.80 1.95
C GLN A 58 -12.11 28.70 0.75
N ASN A 59 -13.33 28.65 0.20
CA ASN A 59 -13.74 29.52 -0.91
C ASN A 59 -13.65 31.00 -0.52
N LEU A 60 -14.10 31.38 0.68
CA LEU A 60 -13.99 32.75 1.17
C LEU A 60 -12.53 33.20 1.31
N ALA A 61 -11.63 32.32 1.80
CA ALA A 61 -10.21 32.62 1.88
C ALA A 61 -9.57 32.78 0.48
N GLU A 62 -9.93 31.95 -0.49
CA GLU A 62 -9.43 32.10 -1.88
C GLU A 62 -9.98 33.38 -2.55
N LEU A 63 -11.22 33.78 -2.26
CA LEU A 63 -11.79 35.05 -2.72
C LEU A 63 -11.05 36.26 -2.14
N GLU A 64 -10.67 36.23 -0.85
CA GLU A 64 -9.85 37.29 -0.25
C GLU A 64 -8.46 37.39 -0.89
N GLU A 65 -7.85 36.24 -1.20
CA GLU A 65 -6.55 36.20 -1.89
C GLU A 65 -6.66 36.76 -3.32
N ILE A 66 -7.76 36.48 -4.03
CA ILE A 66 -8.07 37.09 -5.34
C ILE A 66 -8.22 38.61 -5.19
N ILE A 67 -8.99 39.10 -4.20
CA ILE A 67 -9.14 40.53 -3.95
C ILE A 67 -7.78 41.16 -3.65
N ALA A 68 -6.97 40.56 -2.78
CA ALA A 68 -5.64 41.07 -2.44
C ALA A 68 -4.71 41.15 -3.66
N HIS A 69 -4.77 40.15 -4.55
CA HIS A 69 -4.03 40.17 -5.81
C HIS A 69 -4.50 41.31 -6.72
N LEU A 70 -5.81 41.48 -6.92
CA LEU A 70 -6.38 42.56 -7.73
C LEU A 70 -6.06 43.95 -7.15
N GLN A 71 -6.07 44.12 -5.82
CA GLN A 71 -5.73 45.37 -5.14
C GLN A 71 -4.25 45.76 -5.30
N ARG A 72 -3.34 44.78 -5.25
CA ARG A 72 -1.92 45.01 -5.59
C ARG A 72 -1.79 45.46 -7.04
N GLY A 73 -2.53 44.82 -7.94
CA GLY A 73 -2.60 45.21 -9.35
C GLY A 73 -3.03 46.66 -9.56
N ALA A 74 -4.07 47.11 -8.84
CA ALA A 74 -4.60 48.47 -8.92
C ALA A 74 -3.72 49.54 -8.22
N SER A 75 -3.02 49.18 -7.14
CA SER A 75 -2.12 50.10 -6.43
C SER A 75 -0.87 50.44 -7.25
N LEU A 76 -0.47 49.51 -8.11
CA LEU A 76 0.66 49.61 -9.02
C LEU A 76 0.36 50.43 -10.28
N THR A 77 -0.91 50.72 -10.59
CA THR A 77 -1.34 51.50 -11.77
C THR A 77 -1.81 52.93 -11.45
N LYS A 78 -1.93 53.31 -10.18
CA LYS A 78 -2.23 54.70 -9.78
C LYS A 78 -1.01 55.61 -10.04
N PRO A 79 -1.15 56.71 -10.79
CA PRO A 79 -0.08 57.72 -10.87
C PRO A 79 0.13 58.34 -9.49
N LEU A 80 1.39 58.50 -9.09
CA LEU A 80 1.77 59.24 -7.88
C LEU A 80 1.08 60.61 -7.87
N PRO A 81 0.52 61.07 -6.73
CA PRO A 81 -0.13 62.38 -6.66
C PRO A 81 0.89 63.49 -6.97
N PRO A 82 0.47 64.59 -7.62
CA PRO A 82 1.36 65.71 -7.90
C PRO A 82 1.89 66.29 -6.59
N ASN A 83 3.21 66.47 -6.57
CA ASN A 83 3.98 66.98 -5.46
C ASN A 83 3.46 68.37 -5.04
N ASN A 84 2.62 68.44 -4.01
CA ASN A 84 2.17 69.71 -3.45
C ASN A 84 3.33 70.34 -2.67
N SER A 85 4.05 71.24 -3.34
CA SER A 85 4.97 72.18 -2.73
C SER A 85 4.29 72.97 -1.62
N ARG A 86 4.70 72.73 -0.37
CA ARG A 86 4.50 73.69 0.71
C ARG A 86 5.68 74.67 0.71
N PRO A 87 5.46 75.99 0.86
CA PRO A 87 6.54 76.95 0.92
C PRO A 87 7.19 76.88 2.30
N VAL A 88 8.49 76.60 2.35
CA VAL A 88 9.29 76.67 3.58
C VAL A 88 9.63 78.13 3.82
N ARG A 89 9.20 78.66 4.98
CA ARG A 89 9.67 79.96 5.50
C ARG A 89 11.14 79.82 5.90
N GLU A 90 11.99 80.61 5.28
CA GLU A 90 13.37 80.84 5.72
C GLU A 90 13.38 81.43 7.14
N SER A 91 14.15 80.84 8.05
CA SER A 91 14.83 81.60 9.11
C SER A 91 15.85 80.75 9.91
N PHE A 92 17.10 81.23 9.90
CA PHE A 92 18.20 81.09 10.87
C PHE A 92 19.09 79.81 10.93
N LEU A 93 20.26 79.94 10.27
CA LEU A 93 21.65 79.76 10.75
C LEU A 93 21.99 78.57 11.68
N GLN A 94 22.82 77.63 11.21
CA GLN A 94 24.31 77.60 11.36
C GLN A 94 24.87 76.17 11.44
N ASN A 95 25.82 75.87 10.53
CA ASN A 95 26.96 74.93 10.63
C ASN A 95 26.76 73.51 11.21
N HIS A 96 26.92 72.48 10.38
CA HIS A 96 28.14 71.66 10.32
C HIS A 96 28.02 70.48 9.31
N LEU A 97 28.88 70.52 8.30
CA LEU A 97 29.63 69.46 7.60
C LEU A 97 29.05 68.04 7.42
N ASN A 98 29.17 67.60 6.16
CA ASN A 98 29.23 66.22 5.62
C ASN A 98 27.92 65.41 5.54
N ARG A 99 27.31 65.42 4.35
CA ARG A 99 27.11 64.18 3.57
C ARG A 99 26.68 64.46 2.14
N GLU A 100 27.29 63.74 1.23
CA GLU A 100 27.11 63.78 -0.21
C GLU A 100 25.63 63.67 -0.62
N SER A 101 25.29 64.44 -1.63
CA SER A 101 24.03 64.42 -2.36
C SER A 101 23.79 63.06 -3.02
N TYR A 102 23.03 62.19 -2.36
CA TYR A 102 22.34 61.09 -3.04
C TYR A 102 20.98 61.63 -3.49
N VAL A 103 20.93 62.11 -4.74
CA VAL A 103 19.65 62.21 -5.45
C VAL A 103 19.23 60.77 -5.69
N ASP A 104 18.36 60.24 -4.83
CA ASP A 104 17.81 58.90 -4.97
C ASP A 104 16.84 58.92 -6.17
N VAL A 105 17.41 58.73 -7.36
CA VAL A 105 16.66 58.42 -8.56
C VAL A 105 16.11 57.01 -8.37
N MET A 106 14.95 56.93 -7.73
CA MET A 106 14.14 55.72 -7.68
C MET A 106 14.04 55.15 -9.11
N PRO A 107 14.38 53.86 -9.32
CA PRO A 107 14.34 53.30 -10.66
C PRO A 107 12.90 53.41 -11.17
N ARG A 108 12.72 54.04 -12.34
CA ARG A 108 11.43 54.10 -13.02
C ARG A 108 10.94 52.68 -13.20
N VAL A 109 9.95 52.27 -12.41
CA VAL A 109 9.29 50.97 -12.55
C VAL A 109 8.64 50.95 -13.93
N THR A 110 9.20 50.18 -14.86
CA THR A 110 8.67 50.06 -16.22
C THR A 110 7.38 49.24 -16.19
N PRO A 111 6.37 49.53 -17.04
CA PRO A 111 5.14 48.73 -17.13
C PRO A 111 5.38 47.22 -17.32
N GLN A 112 6.51 46.84 -17.93
CA GLN A 112 6.94 45.44 -18.03
C GLN A 112 7.35 44.83 -16.68
N SER A 113 8.15 45.53 -15.87
CA SER A 113 8.54 45.04 -14.53
C SER A 113 7.34 44.86 -13.59
N LEU A 114 6.30 45.68 -13.76
CA LEU A 114 5.03 45.58 -13.02
C LEU A 114 4.22 44.34 -13.43
N ARG A 115 4.15 44.03 -14.73
CA ARG A 115 3.47 42.83 -15.24
C ARG A 115 4.17 41.54 -14.80
N ILE A 116 5.51 41.54 -14.80
CA ILE A 116 6.32 40.40 -14.35
C ILE A 116 6.06 40.14 -12.86
N ALA A 117 6.10 41.17 -12.01
CA ALA A 117 5.82 41.02 -10.58
C ALA A 117 4.39 40.50 -10.30
N GLN A 118 3.40 40.92 -11.09
CA GLN A 118 2.03 40.41 -10.98
C GLN A 118 1.92 38.95 -11.43
N GLN A 119 2.59 38.54 -12.51
CA GLN A 119 2.65 37.14 -12.94
C GLN A 119 3.36 36.25 -11.92
N ASP A 120 4.43 36.73 -11.30
CA ASP A 120 5.16 35.99 -10.26
C ASP A 120 4.30 35.79 -9.00
N ASP A 121 3.57 36.82 -8.57
CA ASP A 121 2.61 36.74 -7.47
C ASP A 121 1.48 35.74 -7.78
N LEU A 122 0.96 35.73 -9.01
CA LEU A 122 -0.08 34.79 -9.45
C LEU A 122 0.45 33.35 -9.48
N GLY A 123 1.67 33.13 -9.99
CA GLY A 123 2.30 31.81 -9.99
C GLY A 123 2.55 31.26 -8.59
N ARG A 124 2.87 32.12 -7.62
CA ARG A 124 2.95 31.74 -6.20
C ARG A 124 1.57 31.35 -5.65
N LEU A 125 0.53 32.14 -5.93
CA LEU A 125 -0.84 31.84 -5.50
C LEU A 125 -1.33 30.52 -6.10
N GLN A 126 -1.10 30.28 -7.39
CA GLN A 126 -1.39 29.02 -8.07
C GLN A 126 -0.78 27.83 -7.30
N LYS A 127 0.51 27.87 -6.97
CA LYS A 127 1.17 26.79 -6.21
C LYS A 127 0.48 26.52 -4.86
N ILE A 128 0.12 27.58 -4.13
CA ILE A 128 -0.58 27.47 -2.84
C ILE A 128 -1.97 26.86 -3.03
N TRP A 129 -2.73 27.36 -4.00
CA TRP A 129 -4.06 26.88 -4.35
C TRP A 129 -4.07 25.42 -4.80
N THR A 130 -3.11 25.02 -5.64
CA THR A 130 -2.95 23.62 -6.06
C THR A 130 -2.65 22.74 -4.85
N ALA A 131 -1.77 23.15 -3.95
CA ALA A 131 -1.46 22.40 -2.72
C ALA A 131 -2.70 22.25 -1.82
N ARG A 132 -3.48 23.31 -1.62
CA ARG A 132 -4.74 23.26 -0.86
C ARG A 132 -5.76 22.32 -1.49
N LEU A 133 -5.98 22.43 -2.81
CA LEU A 133 -6.94 21.59 -3.52
C LEU A 133 -6.58 20.10 -3.46
N LEU A 134 -5.29 19.76 -3.46
CA LEU A 134 -4.86 18.36 -3.31
C LEU A 134 -5.13 17.79 -1.91
N GLY A 135 -5.31 18.64 -0.89
CA GLY A 135 -5.71 18.25 0.47
C GLY A 135 -7.22 18.17 0.67
N VAL A 136 -8.00 18.72 -0.25
CA VAL A 136 -9.46 18.68 -0.25
C VAL A 136 -9.97 17.30 -0.66
N ASP A 137 -11.08 16.87 -0.08
CA ASP A 137 -11.76 15.62 -0.42
C ASP A 137 -12.02 15.49 -1.93
N ARG A 138 -11.91 14.25 -2.42
CA ARG A 138 -11.99 13.92 -3.85
C ARG A 138 -13.44 13.74 -4.28
N ASP A 139 -14.21 14.80 -4.12
CA ASP A 139 -15.60 14.89 -4.56
C ASP A 139 -15.72 15.93 -5.70
N ILE A 140 -16.57 15.60 -6.68
CA ILE A 140 -16.74 16.43 -7.89
C ILE A 140 -17.31 17.79 -7.52
N LYS A 141 -18.32 17.84 -6.64
CA LYS A 141 -18.97 19.09 -6.27
C LYS A 141 -17.97 19.97 -5.53
N VAL A 142 -17.23 19.40 -4.56
CA VAL A 142 -16.22 20.16 -3.83
C VAL A 142 -15.20 20.81 -4.77
N TRP A 143 -14.62 20.01 -5.68
CA TRP A 143 -13.64 20.50 -6.64
C TRP A 143 -14.22 21.57 -7.56
N GLN A 144 -15.45 21.37 -8.05
CA GLN A 144 -16.13 22.33 -8.90
C GLN A 144 -16.34 23.67 -8.18
N HIS A 145 -16.76 23.68 -6.91
CA HIS A 145 -16.97 24.91 -6.15
C HIS A 145 -15.67 25.71 -5.99
N VAL A 146 -14.57 25.04 -5.61
CA VAL A 146 -13.26 25.68 -5.43
C VAL A 146 -12.69 26.15 -6.77
N MET A 147 -12.80 25.35 -7.83
CA MET A 147 -12.31 25.72 -9.17
C MET A 147 -13.07 26.90 -9.77
N LEU A 148 -14.38 27.01 -9.51
CA LEU A 148 -15.18 28.16 -9.96
C LEU A 148 -14.69 29.48 -9.35
N VAL A 149 -14.28 29.48 -8.08
CA VAL A 149 -13.68 30.66 -7.44
C VAL A 149 -12.38 31.06 -8.15
N ARG A 150 -11.51 30.09 -8.43
CA ARG A 150 -10.22 30.33 -9.13
C ARG A 150 -10.41 30.83 -10.56
N SER A 151 -11.47 30.39 -11.22
CA SER A 151 -11.81 30.81 -12.59
C SER A 151 -12.11 32.31 -12.74
N LEU A 152 -12.20 33.06 -11.64
CA LEU A 152 -12.29 34.52 -11.67
C LEU A 152 -11.01 35.19 -12.16
N ILE A 153 -9.85 34.54 -12.02
CA ILE A 153 -8.56 35.10 -12.42
C ILE A 153 -7.70 34.16 -13.26
N LEU A 154 -7.94 32.85 -13.17
CA LEU A 154 -7.20 31.85 -13.94
C LEU A 154 -8.05 31.29 -15.06
N GLU A 155 -7.54 31.37 -16.29
CA GLU A 155 -8.14 30.62 -17.39
C GLU A 155 -7.80 29.14 -17.24
N PRO A 156 -8.68 28.21 -17.68
CA PRO A 156 -8.38 26.78 -17.60
C PRO A 156 -7.11 26.34 -18.33
N LYS A 157 -6.64 27.13 -19.31
CA LYS A 157 -5.38 26.92 -20.04
C LYS A 157 -4.14 27.20 -19.18
N ASP A 158 -4.26 28.06 -18.17
CA ASP A 158 -3.16 28.43 -17.28
C ASP A 158 -2.99 27.42 -16.13
N ASP A 159 -4.00 26.59 -15.84
CA ASP A 159 -4.00 25.60 -14.74
C ASP A 159 -4.34 24.18 -15.24
N VAL A 160 -3.73 23.78 -16.35
CA VAL A 160 -3.97 22.49 -17.04
C VAL A 160 -3.95 21.31 -16.07
N ASP A 161 -2.96 21.25 -15.16
CA ASP A 161 -2.77 20.12 -14.25
C ASP A 161 -3.96 19.89 -13.30
N VAL A 162 -4.56 20.97 -12.77
CA VAL A 162 -5.73 20.87 -11.89
C VAL A 162 -6.94 20.38 -12.66
N TRP A 163 -7.18 20.96 -13.84
CA TRP A 163 -8.30 20.55 -14.70
C TRP A 163 -8.16 19.10 -15.18
N LEU A 164 -6.95 18.63 -15.48
CA LEU A 164 -6.68 17.23 -15.81
C LEU A 164 -6.95 16.28 -14.63
N LYS A 165 -6.63 16.69 -13.41
CA LYS A 165 -6.96 15.94 -12.19
C LYS A 165 -8.48 15.90 -11.95
N TYR A 166 -9.18 17.01 -12.19
CA TYR A 166 -10.64 17.10 -12.12
C TYR A 166 -11.31 16.20 -13.18
N ALA A 167 -10.88 16.27 -14.44
CA ALA A 167 -11.38 15.41 -15.51
C ALA A 167 -11.18 13.91 -15.18
N ARG A 168 -10.03 13.56 -14.58
CA ARG A 168 -9.77 12.20 -14.09
C ARG A 168 -10.71 11.80 -12.96
N LEU A 169 -11.02 12.71 -12.03
CA LEU A 169 -11.98 12.49 -10.95
C LEU A 169 -13.37 12.20 -11.53
N CYS A 170 -13.88 13.08 -12.39
CA CYS A 170 -15.17 12.93 -13.09
C CYS A 170 -15.27 11.59 -13.83
N ARG A 171 -14.21 11.20 -14.56
CA ARG A 171 -14.14 9.91 -15.26
C ARG A 171 -14.22 8.72 -14.30
N LYS A 172 -13.51 8.75 -13.18
CA LYS A 172 -13.53 7.65 -12.19
C LYS A 172 -14.87 7.50 -11.49
N SER A 173 -15.59 8.60 -11.30
CA SER A 173 -16.95 8.60 -10.76
C SER A 173 -18.04 8.26 -11.79
N GLY A 174 -17.68 8.05 -13.07
CA GLY A 174 -18.63 7.72 -14.14
C GLY A 174 -19.29 8.92 -14.83
N HIS A 175 -19.00 10.16 -14.43
CA HIS A 175 -19.53 11.38 -15.06
C HIS A 175 -18.70 11.79 -16.29
N LEU A 176 -18.84 11.03 -17.37
CA LEU A 176 -18.06 11.22 -18.59
C LEU A 176 -18.30 12.58 -19.27
N ASN A 177 -19.53 13.10 -19.27
CA ASN A 177 -19.85 14.40 -19.86
C ASN A 177 -19.12 15.57 -19.16
N LEU A 178 -19.02 15.51 -17.83
CA LEU A 178 -18.27 16.50 -17.05
C LEU A 178 -16.77 16.39 -17.31
N ALA A 179 -16.26 15.17 -17.48
CA ALA A 179 -14.87 14.95 -17.87
C ALA A 179 -14.58 15.53 -19.27
N ALA A 180 -15.48 15.32 -20.24
CA ALA A 180 -15.38 15.89 -21.58
C ALA A 180 -15.35 17.42 -21.53
N SER A 181 -16.28 18.03 -20.80
CA SER A 181 -16.34 19.50 -20.64
C SER A 181 -15.09 20.07 -19.96
N ALA A 182 -14.54 19.39 -18.96
CA ALA A 182 -13.29 19.79 -18.31
C ALA A 182 -12.05 19.64 -19.20
N LEU A 183 -12.04 18.68 -20.13
CA LEU A 183 -10.97 18.55 -21.12
C LEU A 183 -11.11 19.60 -22.22
N ALA A 184 -12.34 19.85 -22.66
CA ALA A 184 -12.70 20.88 -23.62
C ALA A 184 -12.21 22.27 -23.17
N SER A 185 -12.41 22.62 -21.90
CA SER A 185 -12.00 23.91 -21.35
C SER A 185 -10.48 24.14 -21.40
N VAL A 186 -9.68 23.08 -21.34
CA VAL A 186 -8.20 23.14 -21.37
C VAL A 186 -7.64 23.08 -22.80
N GLY A 187 -8.48 22.88 -23.81
CA GLY A 187 -8.08 22.87 -25.22
C GLY A 187 -8.26 21.54 -25.94
N ALA A 188 -8.91 20.54 -25.34
CA ALA A 188 -9.18 19.28 -26.03
C ALA A 188 -10.19 19.39 -27.19
N ASN A 189 -10.86 20.54 -27.36
CA ASN A 189 -11.80 20.77 -28.46
C ASN A 189 -11.18 20.52 -29.84
N VAL A 190 -9.93 20.95 -30.04
CA VAL A 190 -9.20 20.74 -31.30
C VAL A 190 -9.10 19.24 -31.62
N PHE A 191 -8.85 18.42 -30.59
CA PHE A 191 -8.75 16.97 -30.71
C PHE A 191 -10.13 16.30 -30.87
N MET A 192 -11.17 16.86 -30.25
CA MET A 192 -12.54 16.37 -30.41
C MET A 192 -13.07 16.60 -31.83
N GLU A 193 -12.78 17.77 -32.39
CA GLU A 193 -13.14 18.14 -33.76
C GLU A 193 -12.34 17.30 -34.77
N SER A 194 -11.03 17.13 -34.57
CA SER A 194 -10.19 16.35 -35.49
C SER A 194 -10.66 14.90 -35.63
N ILE A 195 -11.01 14.24 -34.52
CA ILE A 195 -11.55 12.87 -34.54
C ILE A 195 -12.93 12.81 -35.19
N SER A 196 -13.75 13.86 -35.00
CA SER A 196 -15.09 13.93 -35.59
C SER A 196 -15.02 14.09 -37.12
N ILE A 197 -13.97 14.75 -37.63
CA ILE A 197 -13.73 14.91 -39.06
C ILE A 197 -13.19 13.61 -39.68
N ASP A 198 -12.11 13.06 -39.12
CA ASP A 198 -11.55 11.77 -39.57
C ASP A 198 -10.97 10.98 -38.39
N PRO A 199 -11.60 9.86 -38.00
CA PRO A 199 -11.10 8.99 -36.93
C PRO A 199 -9.73 8.33 -37.24
N ASN A 200 -9.31 8.26 -38.50
CA ASN A 200 -8.07 7.60 -38.90
C ASN A 200 -6.86 8.54 -38.93
N MET A 201 -7.08 9.85 -38.85
CA MET A 201 -5.99 10.83 -38.80
C MET A 201 -5.44 10.97 -37.38
N PRO A 202 -4.12 11.14 -37.21
CA PRO A 202 -3.50 11.29 -35.90
C PRO A 202 -3.99 12.57 -35.21
N ILE A 203 -4.39 12.46 -33.94
CA ILE A 203 -4.84 13.61 -33.12
C ILE A 203 -3.73 14.68 -32.98
N LEU A 204 -2.47 14.24 -32.94
CA LEU A 204 -1.30 15.08 -32.89
C LEU A 204 -0.29 14.56 -33.91
N ASN A 205 0.31 15.47 -34.68
CA ASN A 205 1.47 15.20 -35.51
C ASN A 205 2.65 16.05 -35.02
N VAL A 206 3.86 15.77 -35.53
CA VAL A 206 5.10 16.46 -35.13
C VAL A 206 4.98 17.99 -35.31
N HIS A 207 4.41 18.45 -36.44
CA HIS A 207 4.20 19.87 -36.71
C HIS A 207 3.20 20.56 -35.78
N MET A 208 2.24 19.83 -35.22
CA MET A 208 1.30 20.36 -34.22
C MET A 208 1.91 20.40 -32.82
N LEU A 209 2.93 19.57 -32.54
CA LEU A 209 3.69 19.61 -31.28
C LEU A 209 4.63 20.82 -31.23
N GLU A 210 5.11 21.30 -32.37
CA GLU A 210 5.88 22.55 -32.49
C GLU A 210 5.04 23.80 -32.17
N GLN A 211 3.71 23.69 -32.17
CA GLN A 211 2.80 24.78 -31.81
C GLN A 211 2.51 24.75 -30.30
N GLU A 212 2.90 25.80 -29.57
CA GLU A 212 2.68 25.95 -28.12
C GLU A 212 1.20 25.83 -27.68
N THR A 213 0.26 25.91 -28.63
CA THR A 213 -1.18 25.78 -28.35
C THR A 213 -1.63 24.36 -28.06
N ASN A 214 -0.88 23.33 -28.49
CA ASN A 214 -1.32 21.94 -28.42
C ASN A 214 -0.53 21.16 -27.36
N ASN A 215 -1.15 20.94 -26.20
CA ASN A 215 -0.50 20.24 -25.10
C ASN A 215 -0.62 18.71 -25.23
N PRO A 216 0.48 17.94 -25.36
CA PRO A 216 0.44 16.48 -25.51
C PRO A 216 -0.12 15.76 -24.27
N VAL A 217 0.00 16.36 -23.07
CA VAL A 217 -0.56 15.81 -21.83
C VAL A 217 -2.09 15.84 -21.88
N VAL A 218 -2.68 16.88 -22.50
CA VAL A 218 -4.13 17.01 -22.67
C VAL A 218 -4.64 15.99 -23.69
N ALA A 219 -3.93 15.81 -24.81
CA ALA A 219 -4.26 14.78 -25.79
C ALA A 219 -4.25 13.38 -25.16
N PHE A 220 -3.21 13.05 -24.37
CA PHE A 220 -3.15 11.78 -23.64
C PHE A 220 -4.29 11.61 -22.63
N ALA A 221 -4.69 12.68 -21.94
CA ALA A 221 -5.83 12.65 -21.03
C ALA A 221 -7.17 12.42 -21.76
N TYR A 222 -7.31 12.99 -22.96
CA TYR A 222 -8.44 12.81 -23.85
C TYR A 222 -8.51 11.39 -24.43
N LEU A 223 -7.38 10.79 -24.82
CA LEU A 223 -7.33 9.37 -25.21
C LEU A 223 -7.87 8.45 -24.12
N LYS A 224 -7.50 8.70 -22.86
CA LYS A 224 -8.04 7.95 -21.72
C LYS A 224 -9.54 8.18 -21.49
N HIS A 225 -10.07 9.31 -21.95
CA HIS A 225 -11.51 9.57 -21.92
C HIS A 225 -12.23 8.81 -23.03
N LEU A 226 -11.70 8.79 -24.26
CA LEU A 226 -12.22 7.97 -25.36
C LEU A 226 -12.29 6.49 -25.01
N TRP A 227 -11.25 5.97 -24.34
CA TRP A 227 -11.27 4.60 -23.80
C TRP A 227 -12.45 4.37 -22.86
N ALA A 228 -12.74 5.33 -21.97
CA ALA A 228 -13.87 5.22 -21.03
C ALA A 228 -15.25 5.44 -21.69
N GLU A 229 -15.30 6.03 -22.89
CA GLU A 229 -16.51 6.11 -23.73
C GLU A 229 -16.78 4.82 -24.53
N ASN A 230 -16.03 3.74 -24.28
CA ASN A 230 -16.06 2.47 -25.02
C ASN A 230 -15.58 2.57 -26.48
N LYS A 231 -14.81 3.61 -26.83
CA LYS A 231 -14.14 3.74 -28.15
C LYS A 231 -12.71 3.17 -28.07
N GLU A 232 -12.58 1.93 -27.61
CA GLU A 232 -11.30 1.32 -27.22
C GLU A 232 -10.31 1.16 -28.38
N GLU A 233 -10.76 0.61 -29.51
CA GLU A 233 -9.90 0.43 -30.70
C GLU A 233 -9.37 1.76 -31.23
N LEU A 234 -10.23 2.78 -31.27
CA LEU A 234 -9.86 4.12 -31.71
C LEU A 234 -8.82 4.74 -30.76
N ALA A 235 -9.09 4.69 -29.45
CA ALA A 235 -8.17 5.20 -28.44
C ALA A 235 -6.80 4.52 -28.50
N LEU A 236 -6.76 3.20 -28.75
CA LEU A 236 -5.54 2.44 -28.89
C LEU A 236 -4.77 2.83 -30.16
N ARG A 237 -5.42 2.94 -31.32
CA ARG A 237 -4.76 3.40 -32.57
C ARG A 237 -4.19 4.80 -32.41
N GLN A 238 -4.97 5.71 -31.87
CA GLN A 238 -4.53 7.09 -31.65
C GLN A 238 -3.41 7.21 -30.61
N LEU A 239 -3.35 6.30 -29.64
CA LEU A 239 -2.21 6.24 -28.71
C LEU A 239 -0.92 5.79 -29.39
N HIS A 240 -0.97 4.89 -30.38
CA HIS A 240 0.21 4.55 -31.18
C HIS A 240 0.73 5.77 -31.95
N PHE A 241 -0.16 6.50 -32.64
CA PHE A 241 0.22 7.72 -33.33
C PHE A 241 0.79 8.79 -32.41
N LEU A 242 0.23 8.95 -31.20
CA LEU A 242 0.78 9.87 -30.20
C LEU A 242 2.20 9.48 -29.80
N ILE A 243 2.47 8.18 -29.60
CA ILE A 243 3.81 7.70 -29.24
C ILE A 243 4.79 7.97 -30.38
N GLU A 244 4.44 7.66 -31.62
CA GLU A 244 5.29 7.94 -32.80
C GLU A 244 5.61 9.44 -32.94
N ALA A 245 4.61 10.30 -32.74
CA ALA A 245 4.81 11.75 -32.76
C ALA A 245 5.72 12.22 -31.62
N LEU A 246 5.57 11.66 -30.41
CA LEU A 246 6.43 11.96 -29.28
C LEU A 246 7.87 11.46 -29.47
N GLU A 247 8.08 10.31 -30.11
CA GLU A 247 9.43 9.79 -30.43
C GLU A 247 10.15 10.67 -31.44
N ALA A 248 9.43 11.17 -32.45
CA ALA A 248 10.01 12.02 -33.49
C ALA A 248 10.34 13.46 -33.03
N TYR A 249 9.69 13.94 -31.96
CA TYR A 249 9.82 15.32 -31.48
C TYR A 249 10.90 15.53 -30.40
N ASP A 250 11.20 14.53 -29.59
CA ASP A 250 11.86 14.73 -28.30
C ASP A 250 13.40 14.56 -28.37
N GLU A 251 14.12 15.66 -28.54
CA GLU A 251 15.57 15.76 -28.27
C GLU A 251 15.88 16.26 -26.84
N SER A 252 14.87 16.73 -26.09
CA SER A 252 15.05 17.52 -24.85
C SER A 252 14.73 16.76 -23.55
N ASP A 253 14.36 15.49 -23.61
CA ASP A 253 14.02 14.60 -22.48
C ASP A 253 12.89 15.08 -21.52
N GLU A 254 12.23 16.22 -21.80
CA GLU A 254 11.18 16.78 -20.93
C GLU A 254 9.89 15.94 -20.95
N LEU A 255 9.62 15.23 -22.06
CA LEU A 255 8.40 14.43 -22.26
C LEU A 255 8.59 12.94 -22.00
N VAL A 256 9.78 12.51 -21.54
CA VAL A 256 10.09 11.10 -21.24
C VAL A 256 9.08 10.51 -20.25
N ALA A 257 8.71 11.27 -19.21
CA ALA A 257 7.73 10.83 -18.22
C ALA A 257 6.33 10.59 -18.83
N LEU A 258 5.93 11.40 -19.82
CA LEU A 258 4.67 11.20 -20.55
C LEU A 258 4.76 9.98 -21.48
N ARG A 259 5.88 9.81 -22.17
CA ARG A 259 6.13 8.66 -23.05
C ARG A 259 6.09 7.34 -22.30
N VAL A 260 6.74 7.26 -21.13
CA VAL A 260 6.69 6.08 -20.25
C VAL A 260 5.26 5.79 -19.81
N GLN A 261 4.48 6.82 -19.47
CA GLN A 261 3.06 6.64 -19.14
C GLN A 261 2.25 6.16 -20.35
N ALA A 262 2.54 6.68 -21.55
CA ALA A 262 1.86 6.28 -22.79
C ALA A 262 2.11 4.80 -23.10
N TYR A 263 3.36 4.33 -23.12
CA TYR A 263 3.67 2.90 -23.29
C TYR A 263 3.05 2.02 -22.22
N THR A 264 3.10 2.46 -20.95
CA THR A 264 2.49 1.70 -19.85
C THR A 264 0.97 1.58 -20.03
N GLN A 265 0.29 2.61 -20.54
CA GLN A 265 -1.14 2.52 -20.86
C GLN A 265 -1.39 1.69 -22.11
N LEU A 266 -0.53 1.79 -23.13
CA LEU A 266 -0.62 1.01 -24.36
C LEU A 266 -0.65 -0.49 -24.06
N GLY A 267 0.30 -0.98 -23.25
CA GLY A 267 0.35 -2.38 -22.86
C GLY A 267 -0.89 -2.82 -22.07
N LYS A 268 -1.43 -1.97 -21.19
CA LYS A 268 -2.68 -2.25 -20.47
C LYS A 268 -3.87 -2.39 -21.40
N TRP A 269 -3.99 -1.48 -22.37
CA TRP A 269 -5.09 -1.44 -23.32
C TRP A 269 -5.03 -2.59 -24.31
N GLN A 270 -3.84 -2.91 -24.85
CA GLN A 270 -3.64 -4.08 -25.71
C GLN A 270 -4.04 -5.39 -25.01
N VAL A 271 -3.69 -5.52 -23.72
CA VAL A 271 -4.07 -6.69 -22.92
C VAL A 271 -5.55 -6.69 -22.55
N ALA A 272 -6.16 -5.53 -22.32
CA ALA A 272 -7.60 -5.45 -22.05
C ALA A 272 -8.46 -5.80 -23.28
N LEU A 273 -8.01 -5.42 -24.47
CA LEU A 273 -8.69 -5.68 -25.74
C LEU A 273 -8.57 -7.16 -26.17
N THR A 274 -7.52 -7.86 -25.72
CA THR A 274 -7.28 -9.26 -26.05
C THR A 274 -7.95 -10.17 -25.01
N GLU A 275 -8.85 -11.06 -25.44
CA GLU A 275 -9.52 -12.00 -24.52
C GLU A 275 -8.50 -12.83 -23.71
N PRO A 276 -8.76 -13.10 -22.40
CA PRO A 276 -7.85 -13.83 -21.51
C PRO A 276 -7.47 -15.25 -21.96
N LYS A 277 -8.07 -15.77 -23.03
CA LYS A 277 -7.89 -17.14 -23.54
C LYS A 277 -7.32 -17.23 -24.96
N LYS A 278 -7.11 -16.11 -25.66
CA LYS A 278 -6.55 -16.06 -27.03
C LYS A 278 -5.34 -15.13 -27.12
N HIS A 279 -4.46 -15.19 -26.14
CA HIS A 279 -3.20 -14.46 -26.26
C HIS A 279 -2.31 -15.24 -27.25
N SER A 280 -2.07 -14.68 -28.43
CA SER A 280 -1.02 -15.19 -29.32
C SER A 280 0.34 -14.79 -28.75
N ASP A 281 1.34 -15.66 -28.87
CA ASP A 281 2.71 -15.38 -28.40
C ASP A 281 3.27 -14.07 -28.98
N THR A 282 2.89 -13.75 -30.22
CA THR A 282 3.26 -12.49 -30.89
C THR A 282 2.74 -11.23 -30.21
N LEU A 283 1.56 -11.28 -29.58
CA LEU A 283 0.98 -10.13 -28.89
C LEU A 283 1.67 -9.91 -27.55
N PHE A 284 2.05 -10.99 -26.85
CA PHE A 284 2.90 -10.88 -25.66
C PHE A 284 4.23 -10.22 -25.99
N ASP A 285 4.92 -10.66 -27.06
CA ASP A 285 6.20 -10.07 -27.45
C ASP A 285 6.09 -8.58 -27.80
N GLN A 286 5.02 -8.16 -28.49
CA GLN A 286 4.78 -6.75 -28.80
C GLN A 286 4.52 -5.91 -27.55
N VAL A 287 3.63 -6.37 -26.67
CA VAL A 287 3.32 -5.70 -25.39
C VAL A 287 4.56 -5.63 -24.51
N LEU A 288 5.32 -6.72 -24.42
CA LEU A 288 6.55 -6.81 -23.64
C LEU A 288 7.64 -5.91 -24.21
N SER A 289 7.75 -5.77 -25.54
CA SER A 289 8.66 -4.82 -26.17
C SER A 289 8.31 -3.39 -25.78
N CYS A 290 7.03 -3.00 -25.87
CA CYS A 290 6.55 -1.67 -25.49
C CYS A 290 6.75 -1.37 -24.00
N LEU A 291 6.54 -2.36 -23.12
CA LEU A 291 6.77 -2.18 -21.69
C LEU A 291 8.27 -2.17 -21.35
N ASN A 292 9.09 -2.92 -22.09
CA ASN A 292 10.54 -2.91 -21.92
C ASN A 292 11.13 -1.56 -22.36
N THR A 293 10.68 -0.98 -23.47
CA THR A 293 11.09 0.39 -23.85
C THR A 293 10.71 1.39 -22.77
N ALA A 294 9.52 1.28 -22.18
CA ALA A 294 9.12 2.12 -21.04
C ALA A 294 10.07 1.99 -19.85
N THR A 295 10.49 0.77 -19.49
CA THR A 295 11.42 0.53 -18.36
C THR A 295 12.84 1.03 -18.64
N ARG A 296 13.26 1.06 -19.92
CA ARG A 296 14.57 1.58 -20.33
C ARG A 296 14.61 3.11 -20.32
N LEU A 297 13.50 3.75 -20.66
CA LEU A 297 13.36 5.21 -20.68
C LEU A 297 13.36 5.80 -19.26
N ASP A 298 12.67 5.16 -18.32
CA ASP A 298 12.70 5.55 -16.90
C ASP A 298 12.92 4.33 -16.00
N PRO A 299 14.17 4.00 -15.66
CA PRO A 299 14.51 2.88 -14.79
C PRO A 299 13.98 3.01 -13.36
N THR A 300 13.62 4.22 -12.91
CA THR A 300 13.17 4.48 -11.52
C THR A 300 11.66 4.30 -11.35
N ASN A 301 10.92 4.15 -12.44
CA ASN A 301 9.47 4.04 -12.40
C ASN A 301 8.99 2.65 -11.98
N GLY A 302 8.72 2.48 -10.69
CA GLY A 302 8.20 1.22 -10.14
C GLY A 302 6.90 0.74 -10.79
N LYS A 303 6.03 1.63 -11.30
CA LYS A 303 4.79 1.23 -11.98
C LYS A 303 5.05 0.63 -13.36
N ALA A 304 6.03 1.14 -14.10
CA ALA A 304 6.39 0.56 -15.40
C ALA A 304 6.97 -0.85 -15.21
N TRP A 305 7.87 -1.01 -14.22
CA TRP A 305 8.40 -2.32 -13.83
C TRP A 305 7.32 -3.29 -13.37
N HIS A 306 6.35 -2.83 -12.56
CA HIS A 306 5.20 -3.63 -12.13
C HIS A 306 4.43 -4.22 -13.31
N GLU A 307 4.06 -3.37 -14.29
CA GLU A 307 3.26 -3.81 -15.42
C GLU A 307 4.06 -4.74 -16.34
N TRP A 308 5.34 -4.45 -16.58
CA TRP A 308 6.23 -5.34 -17.32
C TRP A 308 6.37 -6.71 -16.64
N ALA A 309 6.56 -6.74 -15.32
CA ALA A 309 6.65 -7.98 -14.54
C ALA A 309 5.33 -8.75 -14.57
N LEU A 310 4.20 -8.07 -14.44
CA LEU A 310 2.87 -8.67 -14.48
C LEU A 310 2.56 -9.30 -15.85
N MET A 311 2.99 -8.68 -16.95
CA MET A 311 2.80 -9.27 -18.27
C MET A 311 3.68 -10.50 -18.49
N ASN A 312 4.94 -10.47 -18.05
CA ASN A 312 5.80 -11.66 -18.08
C ASN A 312 5.24 -12.79 -17.20
N PHE A 313 4.66 -12.46 -16.03
CA PHE A 313 3.99 -13.43 -15.18
C PHE A 313 2.80 -14.09 -15.88
N ARG A 314 1.94 -13.30 -16.55
CA ARG A 314 0.81 -13.82 -17.34
C ARG A 314 1.28 -14.68 -18.52
N ALA A 315 2.32 -14.25 -19.24
CA ALA A 315 2.92 -15.03 -20.31
C ALA A 315 3.42 -16.39 -19.79
N THR A 316 4.02 -16.43 -18.59
CA THR A 316 4.44 -17.67 -17.92
C THR A 316 3.24 -18.60 -17.63
N GLU A 317 2.10 -18.05 -17.22
CA GLU A 317 0.89 -18.83 -16.95
C GLU A 317 0.22 -19.37 -18.22
N SER A 318 0.35 -18.65 -19.34
CA SER A 318 -0.18 -19.04 -20.65
C SER A 318 0.72 -20.06 -21.36
N SER A 319 2.03 -19.90 -21.34
CA SER A 319 3.01 -20.73 -22.07
C SER A 319 3.45 -21.97 -21.27
N ARG A 320 2.52 -22.68 -20.61
CA ARG A 320 2.85 -23.88 -19.80
C ARG A 320 3.44 -25.03 -20.61
N ASP A 321 3.18 -25.05 -21.91
CA ASP A 321 3.53 -26.15 -22.81
C ASP A 321 4.96 -26.06 -23.36
N ASP A 322 5.61 -24.88 -23.32
CA ASP A 322 7.01 -24.69 -23.74
C ASP A 322 7.92 -24.39 -22.53
N PRO A 323 8.76 -25.37 -22.10
CA PRO A 323 9.66 -25.18 -20.98
C PRO A 323 10.67 -24.05 -21.16
N ALA A 324 11.15 -23.77 -22.38
CA ALA A 324 12.19 -22.78 -22.63
C ALA A 324 11.63 -21.35 -22.60
N ALA A 325 10.47 -21.13 -23.22
CA ALA A 325 9.74 -19.87 -23.11
C ALA A 325 9.37 -19.58 -21.65
N LEU A 326 8.97 -20.60 -20.89
CA LEU A 326 8.63 -20.48 -19.48
C LEU A 326 9.83 -19.98 -18.65
N GLU A 327 11.04 -20.49 -18.86
CA GLU A 327 12.24 -20.04 -18.12
C GLU A 327 12.54 -18.57 -18.41
N ARG A 328 12.50 -18.19 -19.69
CA ARG A 328 12.73 -16.81 -20.11
C ARG A 328 11.73 -15.85 -19.49
N TYR A 329 10.43 -16.13 -19.58
CA TYR A 329 9.39 -15.27 -19.03
C TYR A 329 9.41 -15.24 -17.49
N ALA A 330 9.66 -16.37 -16.83
CA ALA A 330 9.75 -16.43 -15.38
C ALA A 330 10.95 -15.63 -14.86
N SER A 331 12.13 -15.75 -15.50
CA SER A 331 13.33 -15.00 -15.16
C SER A 331 13.11 -13.48 -15.34
N ALA A 332 12.52 -13.07 -16.46
CA ALA A 332 12.17 -11.68 -16.72
C ALA A 332 11.14 -11.14 -15.70
N ALA A 333 10.09 -11.90 -15.40
CA ALA A 333 9.08 -11.52 -14.41
C ALA A 333 9.69 -11.29 -13.02
N ILE A 334 10.58 -12.19 -12.59
CA ILE A 334 11.28 -12.09 -11.31
C ILE A 334 12.13 -10.82 -11.25
N HIS A 335 12.93 -10.56 -12.29
CA HIS A 335 13.72 -9.33 -12.37
C HIS A 335 12.84 -8.08 -12.26
N GLY A 336 11.73 -8.06 -13.00
CA GLY A 336 10.79 -6.94 -13.00
C GLY A 336 10.11 -6.72 -11.65
N PHE A 337 9.69 -7.80 -10.97
CA PHE A 337 9.09 -7.69 -9.64
C PHE A 337 10.09 -7.17 -8.61
N PHE A 338 11.36 -7.60 -8.66
CA PHE A 338 12.38 -7.04 -7.77
C PHE A 338 12.59 -5.54 -7.97
N LYS A 339 12.64 -5.06 -9.22
CA LYS A 339 12.71 -3.62 -9.52
C LYS A 339 11.44 -2.88 -9.12
N SER A 340 10.26 -3.47 -9.33
CA SER A 340 8.98 -2.93 -8.87
C SER A 340 8.95 -2.78 -7.34
N ILE A 341 9.49 -3.77 -6.62
CA ILE A 341 9.56 -3.77 -5.16
C ILE A 341 10.56 -2.72 -4.66
N SER A 342 11.75 -2.61 -5.28
CA SER A 342 12.77 -1.64 -4.87
C SER A 342 12.32 -0.19 -5.05
N PHE A 343 11.57 0.07 -6.13
CA PHE A 343 11.03 1.40 -6.43
C PHE A 343 9.54 1.54 -6.06
N GLY A 344 8.98 0.57 -5.32
CA GLY A 344 7.56 0.51 -5.01
C GLY A 344 7.12 1.66 -4.11
N HIS A 345 6.06 2.38 -4.50
CA HIS A 345 5.63 3.58 -3.78
C HIS A 345 4.60 3.30 -2.67
N ARG A 346 3.85 2.20 -2.77
CA ARG A 346 2.76 1.85 -1.84
C ARG A 346 2.92 0.44 -1.32
N ARG A 347 2.77 0.27 0.00
CA ARG A 347 2.86 -1.04 0.67
C ARG A 347 1.98 -2.10 0.01
N TYR A 348 0.74 -1.76 -0.32
CA TYR A 348 -0.21 -2.69 -0.96
C TYR A 348 0.26 -3.24 -2.31
N ASP A 349 0.88 -2.40 -3.14
CA ASP A 349 1.36 -2.81 -4.47
C ASP A 349 2.58 -3.74 -4.31
N VAL A 350 3.48 -3.41 -3.37
CA VAL A 350 4.63 -4.23 -3.01
C VAL A 350 4.19 -5.61 -2.48
N THR A 351 3.20 -5.66 -1.59
CA THR A 351 2.71 -6.93 -1.02
C THR A 351 2.23 -7.89 -2.12
N LYS A 352 1.51 -7.38 -3.12
CA LYS A 352 1.03 -8.19 -4.26
C LYS A 352 2.18 -8.71 -5.12
N ASP A 353 3.17 -7.87 -5.37
CA ASP A 353 4.32 -8.25 -6.18
C ASP A 353 5.18 -9.31 -5.49
N VAL A 354 5.38 -9.19 -4.18
CA VAL A 354 6.09 -10.22 -3.40
C VAL A 354 5.34 -11.55 -3.44
N LEU A 355 4.01 -11.57 -3.30
CA LEU A 355 3.24 -12.82 -3.38
C LEU A 355 3.34 -13.49 -4.76
N ARG A 356 3.32 -12.72 -5.85
CA ARG A 356 3.51 -13.23 -7.21
C ARG A 356 4.93 -13.76 -7.41
N LEU A 357 5.93 -13.05 -6.91
CA LEU A 357 7.32 -13.48 -6.92
C LEU A 357 7.53 -14.77 -6.13
N LEU A 358 6.95 -14.90 -4.93
CA LEU A 358 6.96 -16.14 -4.16
C LEU A 358 6.27 -17.29 -4.90
N THR A 359 5.20 -16.99 -5.64
CA THR A 359 4.50 -18.00 -6.46
C THR A 359 5.40 -18.51 -7.59
N LEU A 360 6.07 -17.61 -8.33
CA LEU A 360 7.05 -18.00 -9.35
C LEU A 360 8.21 -18.79 -8.73
N TRP A 361 8.74 -18.33 -7.61
CA TRP A 361 9.87 -18.96 -6.95
C TRP A 361 9.53 -20.37 -6.44
N PHE A 362 8.38 -20.56 -5.80
CA PHE A 362 8.00 -21.87 -5.25
C PHE A 362 7.59 -22.87 -6.32
N ASN A 363 7.06 -22.41 -7.47
CA ASN A 363 6.68 -23.30 -8.57
C ASN A 363 7.86 -23.65 -9.48
N TYR A 364 8.77 -22.69 -9.74
CA TYR A 364 9.82 -22.83 -10.77
C TYR A 364 11.25 -22.70 -10.22
N GLY A 365 11.45 -22.47 -8.92
CA GLY A 365 12.76 -22.22 -8.30
C GLY A 365 13.74 -23.40 -8.30
N GLY A 366 13.33 -24.58 -8.79
CA GLY A 366 14.25 -25.68 -9.08
C GLY A 366 15.10 -25.45 -10.35
N ARG A 367 14.67 -24.56 -11.25
CA ARG A 367 15.33 -24.26 -12.52
C ARG A 367 16.50 -23.29 -12.34
N SER A 368 17.55 -23.44 -13.15
CA SER A 368 18.82 -22.70 -12.97
C SER A 368 18.69 -21.19 -13.20
N GLU A 369 17.99 -20.77 -14.27
CA GLU A 369 17.81 -19.35 -14.58
C GLU A 369 17.00 -18.61 -13.50
N VAL A 370 15.90 -19.24 -13.06
CA VAL A 370 15.04 -18.73 -11.98
C VAL A 370 15.82 -18.60 -10.67
N HIS A 371 16.65 -19.59 -10.33
CA HIS A 371 17.49 -19.56 -9.14
C HIS A 371 18.51 -18.41 -9.19
N SER A 372 19.18 -18.22 -10.34
CA SER A 372 20.13 -17.12 -10.53
C SER A 372 19.46 -15.75 -10.41
N ALA A 373 18.33 -15.55 -11.08
CA ALA A 373 17.55 -14.32 -11.00
C ALA A 373 17.08 -14.02 -9.56
N MET A 374 16.61 -15.04 -8.83
CA MET A 374 16.23 -14.91 -7.42
C MET A 374 17.43 -14.54 -6.54
N SER A 375 18.57 -15.19 -6.71
CA SER A 375 19.76 -14.90 -5.91
C SER A 375 20.25 -13.46 -6.08
N LEU A 376 20.19 -12.92 -7.30
CA LEU A 376 20.55 -11.53 -7.57
C LEU A 376 19.55 -10.57 -6.93
N GLY A 377 18.26 -10.79 -7.13
CA GLY A 377 17.22 -9.89 -6.62
C GLY A 377 17.08 -9.88 -5.09
N LEU A 378 17.33 -11.01 -4.42
CA LEU A 378 17.35 -11.08 -2.94
C LEU A 378 18.46 -10.23 -2.32
N ASN A 379 19.53 -9.92 -3.07
CA ASN A 379 20.60 -9.04 -2.60
C ASN A 379 20.25 -7.55 -2.79
N GLU A 380 19.41 -7.21 -3.76
CA GLU A 380 19.02 -5.82 -4.07
C GLU A 380 17.91 -5.29 -3.15
N VAL A 381 16.96 -6.14 -2.74
CA VAL A 381 15.80 -5.72 -1.92
C VAL A 381 16.11 -5.71 -0.42
N SER A 382 15.52 -4.76 0.31
CA SER A 382 15.68 -4.66 1.77
C SER A 382 15.04 -5.86 2.49
N ILE A 383 15.61 -6.21 3.65
CA ILE A 383 15.16 -7.37 4.43
C ILE A 383 13.76 -7.12 5.02
N ASP A 384 13.42 -5.87 5.32
CA ASP A 384 12.13 -5.46 5.87
C ASP A 384 10.94 -5.90 5.00
N THR A 385 11.12 -5.95 3.68
CA THR A 385 10.07 -6.37 2.74
C THR A 385 9.58 -7.79 3.00
N TRP A 386 10.42 -8.67 3.56
CA TRP A 386 10.13 -10.09 3.73
C TRP A 386 9.43 -10.42 5.06
N LEU A 387 9.36 -9.47 6.00
CA LEU A 387 8.89 -9.73 7.36
C LEU A 387 7.43 -10.21 7.40
N GLU A 388 6.57 -9.60 6.57
CA GLU A 388 5.15 -9.99 6.46
C GLU A 388 4.96 -11.39 5.84
N PHE A 389 5.98 -11.90 5.15
CA PHE A 389 5.93 -13.15 4.40
C PHE A 389 6.67 -14.32 5.07
N ILE A 390 7.18 -14.13 6.29
CA ILE A 390 7.82 -15.18 7.09
C ILE A 390 6.94 -16.45 7.19
N PRO A 391 5.61 -16.38 7.42
CA PRO A 391 4.76 -17.57 7.46
C PRO A 391 4.78 -18.38 6.15
N GLN A 392 4.71 -17.70 5.01
CA GLN A 392 4.72 -18.31 3.67
C GLN A 392 6.09 -18.93 3.36
N LEU A 393 7.18 -18.27 3.77
CA LEU A 393 8.54 -18.79 3.64
C LEU A 393 8.73 -20.06 4.48
N ILE A 394 8.33 -20.04 5.75
CA ILE A 394 8.46 -21.18 6.67
C ILE A 394 7.56 -22.36 6.24
N ALA A 395 6.40 -22.10 5.64
CA ALA A 395 5.55 -23.14 5.08
C ALA A 395 6.30 -24.02 4.06
N ARG A 396 7.26 -23.46 3.30
CA ARG A 396 8.00 -24.16 2.24
C ARG A 396 9.40 -24.62 2.63
N LEU A 397 9.74 -24.59 3.92
CA LEU A 397 11.07 -24.95 4.44
C LEU A 397 11.54 -26.38 4.07
N HIS A 398 10.62 -27.31 3.83
CA HIS A 398 10.91 -28.72 3.53
C HIS A 398 10.76 -29.10 2.04
N SER A 399 10.85 -28.15 1.11
CA SER A 399 10.64 -28.44 -0.30
C SER A 399 11.65 -29.46 -0.85
N PRO A 400 11.31 -30.29 -1.86
CA PRO A 400 12.26 -31.23 -2.47
C PRO A 400 13.38 -30.55 -3.27
N ALA A 401 13.20 -29.30 -3.72
CA ALA A 401 14.18 -28.58 -4.54
C ALA A 401 15.35 -28.03 -3.68
N LEU A 402 16.52 -28.66 -3.77
CA LEU A 402 17.73 -28.31 -3.01
C LEU A 402 18.19 -26.85 -3.23
N ASN A 403 18.17 -26.39 -4.48
CA ASN A 403 18.55 -25.01 -4.83
C ASN A 403 17.66 -23.98 -4.15
N MET A 404 16.35 -24.23 -4.11
CA MET A 404 15.39 -23.35 -3.45
C MET A 404 15.57 -23.36 -1.94
N ASN A 405 15.77 -24.54 -1.33
CA ASN A 405 16.02 -24.64 0.10
C ASN A 405 17.27 -23.85 0.49
N THR A 406 18.34 -23.93 -0.30
CA THR A 406 19.59 -23.21 -0.01
C THR A 406 19.36 -21.70 0.05
N LEU A 407 18.67 -21.11 -0.94
CA LEU A 407 18.31 -19.70 -0.92
C LEU A 407 17.34 -19.34 0.22
N LEU A 408 16.34 -20.19 0.48
CA LEU A 408 15.39 -19.98 1.57
C LEU A 408 16.07 -19.97 2.94
N HIS A 409 17.01 -20.90 3.16
CA HIS A 409 17.84 -20.94 4.35
C HIS A 409 18.71 -19.69 4.49
N GLN A 410 19.35 -19.24 3.40
CA GLN A 410 20.15 -18.00 3.39
C GLN A 410 19.29 -16.77 3.73
N LEU A 411 18.12 -16.65 3.10
CA LEU A 411 17.18 -15.55 3.33
C LEU A 411 16.68 -15.54 4.78
N LEU A 412 16.20 -16.67 5.30
CA LEU A 412 15.72 -16.76 6.69
C LEU A 412 16.85 -16.53 7.70
N THR A 413 18.08 -16.98 7.41
CA THR A 413 19.23 -16.67 8.25
C THR A 413 19.53 -15.17 8.27
N ARG A 414 19.48 -14.51 7.10
CA ARG A 414 19.69 -13.05 6.99
C ARG A 414 18.58 -12.27 7.70
N ILE A 415 17.32 -12.70 7.57
CA ILE A 415 16.19 -12.14 8.33
C ILE A 415 16.42 -12.33 9.83
N GLY A 416 16.86 -13.51 10.25
CA GLY A 416 17.13 -13.82 11.65
C GLY A 416 18.30 -13.03 12.25
N GLN A 417 19.27 -12.59 11.45
CA GLN A 417 20.37 -11.73 11.89
C GLN A 417 19.91 -10.27 12.05
N HIS A 418 19.11 -9.74 11.12
CA HIS A 418 18.66 -8.35 11.17
C HIS A 418 17.42 -8.12 12.07
N HIS A 419 16.46 -9.04 12.04
CA HIS A 419 15.19 -8.95 12.77
C HIS A 419 14.91 -10.27 13.53
N PRO A 420 15.74 -10.64 14.52
CA PRO A 420 15.61 -11.93 15.22
C PRO A 420 14.25 -12.09 15.90
N GLN A 421 13.66 -11.00 16.42
CA GLN A 421 12.34 -11.02 17.07
C GLN A 421 11.19 -11.41 16.11
N ALA A 422 11.29 -11.07 14.82
CA ALA A 422 10.26 -11.42 13.85
C ALA A 422 10.28 -12.92 13.49
N LEU A 423 11.47 -13.54 13.55
CA LEU A 423 11.67 -14.93 13.15
C LEU A 423 11.52 -15.94 14.31
N ILE A 424 11.78 -15.51 15.55
CA ILE A 424 11.98 -16.43 16.68
C ILE A 424 10.77 -17.31 16.98
N TYR A 425 9.55 -16.74 17.05
CA TYR A 425 8.36 -17.54 17.34
C TYR A 425 7.98 -18.47 16.18
N PRO A 426 7.89 -18.00 14.92
CA PRO A 426 7.59 -18.89 13.79
C PRO A 426 8.59 -20.03 13.61
N ILE A 427 9.89 -19.79 13.82
CA ILE A 427 10.92 -20.82 13.64
C ILE A 427 10.98 -21.79 14.81
N THR A 428 10.73 -21.34 16.04
CA THR A 428 10.64 -22.22 17.23
C THR A 428 9.49 -23.21 17.05
N VAL A 429 8.34 -22.76 16.56
CA VAL A 429 7.21 -23.65 16.24
C VAL A 429 7.57 -24.63 15.11
N ALA A 430 8.33 -24.19 14.10
CA ALA A 430 8.80 -25.09 13.05
C ALA A 430 9.79 -26.17 13.57
N SER A 431 10.59 -25.85 14.58
CA SER A 431 11.57 -26.77 15.20
C SER A 431 10.91 -27.89 16.02
N THR A 432 9.71 -27.67 16.55
CA THR A 432 8.95 -28.68 17.30
C THR A 432 8.05 -29.54 16.42
N SER A 433 8.06 -29.33 15.10
CA SER A 433 7.22 -30.07 14.15
C SER A 433 7.57 -31.56 14.04
N VAL A 434 6.56 -32.39 13.74
CA VAL A 434 6.67 -33.86 13.63
C VAL A 434 7.55 -34.30 12.44
N GLY A 435 7.71 -33.45 11.42
CA GLY A 435 8.47 -33.78 10.21
C GLY A 435 9.99 -33.62 10.40
N THR A 436 10.76 -34.71 10.25
CA THR A 436 12.23 -34.72 10.45
C THR A 436 12.98 -33.72 9.57
N LYS A 437 12.66 -33.64 8.27
CA LYS A 437 13.31 -32.70 7.34
C LYS A 437 13.03 -31.23 7.70
N ARG A 438 11.78 -30.92 8.05
CA ARG A 438 11.36 -29.56 8.44
C ARG A 438 12.01 -29.15 9.76
N LYS A 439 12.05 -30.08 10.72
CA LYS A 439 12.69 -29.92 12.02
C LYS A 439 14.19 -29.63 11.87
N LEU A 440 14.94 -30.48 11.16
CA LEU A 440 16.38 -30.28 10.96
C LEU A 440 16.70 -28.94 10.27
N ALA A 441 15.89 -28.56 9.28
CA ALA A 441 16.02 -27.27 8.61
C ALA A 441 15.78 -26.09 9.58
N ALA A 442 14.71 -26.15 10.39
CA ALA A 442 14.39 -25.12 11.37
C ALA A 442 15.45 -25.04 12.47
N GLU A 443 15.96 -26.17 12.95
CA GLU A 443 17.06 -26.25 13.92
C GLU A 443 18.35 -25.62 13.37
N GLY A 444 18.65 -25.83 12.09
CA GLY A 444 19.79 -25.19 11.42
C GLY A 444 19.69 -23.66 11.40
N ILE A 445 18.50 -23.12 11.10
CA ILE A 445 18.26 -21.67 11.11
C ILE A 445 18.29 -21.14 12.56
N LEU A 446 17.63 -21.82 13.49
CA LEU A 446 17.62 -21.44 14.91
C LEU A 446 19.03 -21.44 15.49
N ALA A 447 19.89 -22.39 15.11
CA ALA A 447 21.30 -22.39 15.50
C ALA A 447 22.06 -21.18 14.96
N ALA A 448 21.78 -20.74 13.73
CA ALA A 448 22.37 -19.53 13.17
C ALA A 448 21.89 -18.26 13.92
N VAL A 449 20.60 -18.16 14.26
CA VAL A 449 20.06 -17.05 15.07
C VAL A 449 20.64 -17.08 16.50
N ARG A 450 20.78 -18.27 17.10
CA ARG A 450 21.35 -18.46 18.44
C ARG A 450 22.80 -17.98 18.53
N ARG A 451 23.59 -18.09 17.43
CA ARG A 451 24.95 -17.52 17.38
C ARG A 451 24.96 -15.99 17.44
N HIS A 452 23.94 -15.33 16.90
CA HIS A 452 23.83 -13.86 16.88
C HIS A 452 23.16 -13.31 18.15
N SER A 453 22.04 -13.91 18.57
CA SER A 453 21.21 -13.44 19.68
C SER A 453 20.87 -14.60 20.65
N PRO A 454 21.85 -15.10 21.41
CA PRO A 454 21.68 -16.27 22.27
C PRO A 454 20.65 -16.06 23.39
N GLN A 455 20.66 -14.89 24.03
CA GLN A 455 19.74 -14.56 25.12
C GLN A 455 18.29 -14.56 24.65
N LEU A 456 18.00 -13.85 23.54
CA LEU A 456 16.65 -13.79 22.97
C LEU A 456 16.13 -15.18 22.58
N VAL A 457 16.99 -16.03 22.02
CA VAL A 457 16.60 -17.40 21.67
C VAL A 457 16.27 -18.21 22.92
N GLN A 458 17.10 -18.10 23.97
CA GLN A 458 16.87 -18.81 25.23
C GLN A 458 15.58 -18.35 25.93
N GLU A 459 15.33 -17.05 25.97
CA GLU A 459 14.11 -16.47 26.53
C GLU A 459 12.87 -16.89 25.74
N ALA A 460 12.92 -16.80 24.41
CA ALA A 460 11.79 -17.18 23.56
C ALA A 460 11.50 -18.69 23.60
N GLU A 461 12.53 -19.54 23.69
CA GLU A 461 12.39 -20.99 23.84
C GLU A 461 11.74 -21.33 25.19
N LEU A 462 12.17 -20.67 26.28
CA LEU A 462 11.55 -20.80 27.61
C LEU A 462 10.08 -20.37 27.55
N VAL A 463 9.80 -19.18 27.02
CA VAL A 463 8.44 -18.63 26.94
C VAL A 463 7.54 -19.52 26.09
N SER A 464 7.99 -19.94 24.91
CA SER A 464 7.23 -20.83 24.02
C SER A 464 6.90 -22.15 24.71
N ARG A 465 7.87 -22.75 25.39
CA ARG A 465 7.68 -24.04 26.06
C ARG A 465 6.72 -23.95 27.24
N GLU A 466 6.88 -22.95 28.09
CA GLU A 466 6.00 -22.76 29.24
C GLU A 466 4.59 -22.31 28.82
N LEU A 467 4.43 -21.52 27.76
CA LEU A 467 3.11 -21.19 27.21
C LEU A 467 2.38 -22.43 26.68
N ILE A 468 3.08 -23.33 25.99
CA ILE A 468 2.51 -24.62 25.55
C ILE A 468 2.08 -25.45 26.77
N ARG A 469 2.92 -25.50 27.81
CA ARG A 469 2.65 -26.23 29.07
C ARG A 469 1.45 -25.67 29.84
N VAL A 470 1.27 -24.34 29.83
CA VAL A 470 0.13 -23.66 30.46
C VAL A 470 -1.14 -23.82 29.62
N ALA A 471 -1.03 -23.85 28.29
CA ALA A 471 -2.17 -23.95 27.39
C ALA A 471 -2.88 -25.31 27.42
N ILE A 472 -2.17 -26.39 27.76
CA ILE A 472 -2.75 -27.75 27.84
C ILE A 472 -2.25 -28.42 29.13
N LEU A 473 -3.12 -28.50 30.13
CA LEU A 473 -2.82 -29.17 31.39
C LEU A 473 -2.82 -30.69 31.22
N TRP A 474 -2.10 -31.42 32.08
CA TRP A 474 -2.11 -32.89 32.08
C TRP A 474 -3.53 -33.46 32.28
N ASN A 475 -4.35 -32.80 33.10
CA ASN A 475 -5.78 -33.15 33.25
C ASN A 475 -6.53 -33.15 31.91
N GLU A 476 -6.38 -32.08 31.13
CA GLU A 476 -7.06 -31.90 29.85
C GLU A 476 -6.52 -32.87 28.80
N LEU A 477 -5.20 -33.06 28.78
CA LEU A 477 -4.52 -34.00 27.91
C LEU A 477 -4.99 -35.44 28.16
N TRP A 478 -5.02 -35.88 29.42
CA TRP A 478 -5.52 -37.21 29.78
C TRP A 478 -7.03 -37.35 29.55
N HIS A 479 -7.84 -36.33 29.86
CA HIS A 479 -9.28 -36.37 29.59
C HIS A 479 -9.56 -36.55 28.08
N GLY A 480 -8.95 -35.72 27.23
CA GLY A 480 -9.15 -35.78 25.78
C GLY A 480 -8.66 -37.09 25.16
N ALA A 481 -7.49 -37.59 25.59
CA ALA A 481 -6.97 -38.85 25.08
C ALA A 481 -7.77 -40.07 25.55
N LEU A 482 -8.27 -40.08 26.79
CA LEU A 482 -9.13 -41.15 27.28
C LEU A 482 -10.50 -41.16 26.58
N GLU A 483 -11.04 -39.98 26.26
CA GLU A 483 -12.26 -39.85 25.46
C GLU A 483 -12.06 -40.41 24.05
N GLU A 484 -10.98 -40.03 23.36
CA GLU A 484 -10.67 -40.53 22.01
C GLU A 484 -10.34 -42.04 22.02
N ALA A 485 -9.56 -42.51 23.00
CA ALA A 485 -9.31 -43.94 23.19
C ALA A 485 -10.62 -44.71 23.43
N SER A 486 -11.58 -44.13 24.15
CA SER A 486 -12.87 -44.78 24.39
C SER A 486 -13.70 -44.89 23.11
N ARG A 487 -13.66 -43.86 22.25
CA ARG A 487 -14.28 -43.88 20.93
C ARG A 487 -13.67 -44.96 20.05
N LEU A 488 -12.34 -45.04 19.99
CA LEU A 488 -11.62 -46.06 19.21
C LEU A 488 -11.94 -47.48 19.69
N TYR A 489 -12.03 -47.69 21.01
CA TYR A 489 -12.30 -49.01 21.58
C TYR A 489 -13.78 -49.43 21.49
N PHE A 490 -14.71 -48.59 21.94
CA PHE A 490 -16.13 -48.98 22.03
C PHE A 490 -16.89 -48.80 20.71
N ALA A 491 -16.59 -47.75 19.93
CA ALA A 491 -17.30 -47.49 18.68
C ALA A 491 -16.63 -48.15 17.47
N VAL A 492 -15.31 -47.96 17.33
CA VAL A 492 -14.54 -48.44 16.16
C VAL A 492 -14.03 -49.87 16.35
N ARG A 493 -13.89 -50.34 17.60
CA ARG A 493 -13.31 -51.63 17.99
C ARG A 493 -11.85 -51.81 17.54
N ASP A 494 -11.09 -50.73 17.46
CA ASP A 494 -9.66 -50.74 17.16
C ASP A 494 -8.83 -50.63 18.45
N THR A 495 -8.38 -51.77 18.96
CA THR A 495 -7.57 -51.86 20.18
C THR A 495 -6.14 -51.37 19.98
N LYS A 496 -5.58 -51.51 18.78
CA LYS A 496 -4.20 -51.08 18.49
C LYS A 496 -4.10 -49.58 18.38
N ALA A 497 -5.05 -48.94 17.71
CA ALA A 497 -5.13 -47.48 17.66
C ALA A 497 -5.32 -46.89 19.07
N MET A 498 -6.22 -47.47 19.88
CA MET A 498 -6.42 -47.07 21.28
C MET A 498 -5.12 -47.10 22.10
N LEU A 499 -4.35 -48.19 22.02
CA LEU A 499 -3.07 -48.31 22.73
C LEU A 499 -2.04 -47.29 22.24
N ASN A 500 -2.00 -47.03 20.92
CA ASN A 500 -1.11 -46.03 20.34
C ASN A 500 -1.43 -44.60 20.78
N GLU A 501 -2.71 -44.27 21.03
CA GLU A 501 -3.11 -42.96 21.56
C GLU A 501 -2.69 -42.76 23.03
N LEU A 502 -2.78 -43.82 23.87
CA LEU A 502 -2.44 -43.73 25.29
C LEU A 502 -0.93 -43.87 25.58
N ALA A 503 -0.19 -44.56 24.72
CA ALA A 503 1.23 -44.84 24.94
C ALA A 503 2.12 -43.58 25.11
N PRO A 504 1.96 -42.49 24.32
CA PRO A 504 2.71 -41.25 24.52
C PRO A 504 2.47 -40.61 25.89
N LEU A 505 1.25 -40.68 26.42
CA LEU A 505 0.89 -40.08 27.71
C LEU A 505 1.47 -40.87 28.88
N HIS A 506 1.47 -42.20 28.80
CA HIS A 506 2.17 -43.03 29.78
C HIS A 506 3.67 -42.76 29.79
N LYS A 507 4.29 -42.60 28.60
CA LYS A 507 5.71 -42.20 28.50
C LYS A 507 5.96 -40.81 29.10
N LEU A 508 5.03 -39.87 28.95
CA LEU A 508 5.10 -38.55 29.58
C LEU A 508 5.11 -38.66 31.10
N MET A 509 4.24 -39.50 31.68
CA MET A 509 4.19 -39.72 33.12
C MET A 509 5.44 -40.40 33.68
N ASP A 510 5.96 -41.41 32.98
CA ASP A 510 7.20 -42.10 33.35
C ASP A 510 8.44 -41.18 33.26
N GLY A 511 8.32 -40.07 32.52
CA GLY A 511 9.34 -39.05 32.31
C GLY A 511 9.33 -37.91 33.34
N ILE A 512 8.40 -37.89 34.29
CA ILE A 512 8.30 -36.81 35.29
C ILE A 512 9.62 -36.65 36.07
N GLY A 513 10.13 -35.42 36.15
CA GLY A 513 11.37 -35.11 36.89
C GLY A 513 12.69 -35.50 36.20
N LYS A 514 12.67 -36.11 35.01
CA LYS A 514 13.90 -36.55 34.31
C LYS A 514 14.48 -35.49 33.37
N THR A 515 13.61 -34.74 32.70
CA THR A 515 13.97 -33.68 31.74
C THR A 515 13.65 -32.31 32.34
N GLU A 516 12.41 -32.22 32.83
CA GLU A 516 11.70 -31.19 33.58
C GLU A 516 11.92 -31.06 35.08
N GLU A 517 12.08 -29.87 35.65
CA GLU A 517 11.48 -29.65 36.98
C GLU A 517 9.93 -29.62 36.83
N PRO A 518 9.21 -30.52 37.51
CA PRO A 518 7.75 -30.61 37.39
C PRO A 518 7.08 -29.43 38.10
N THR A 519 5.95 -28.97 37.57
CA THR A 519 5.17 -27.91 38.22
C THR A 519 4.37 -28.46 39.39
N LEU A 520 3.94 -27.59 40.31
CA LEU A 520 3.11 -27.99 41.44
C LEU A 520 1.82 -28.69 40.98
N ARG A 521 1.22 -28.26 39.87
CA ARG A 521 0.05 -28.93 39.29
C ARG A 521 0.36 -30.32 38.72
N GLU A 522 1.48 -30.50 38.04
CA GLU A 522 1.89 -31.81 37.53
C GLU A 522 2.21 -32.78 38.68
N ILE A 523 2.87 -32.29 39.74
CA ILE A 523 3.10 -33.06 40.96
C ILE A 523 1.78 -33.47 41.60
N ALA A 524 0.83 -32.54 41.74
CA ALA A 524 -0.50 -32.82 42.29
C ALA A 524 -1.28 -33.84 41.44
N PHE A 525 -1.21 -33.74 40.12
CA PHE A 525 -1.80 -34.72 39.21
C PHE A 525 -1.17 -36.10 39.40
N TYR A 526 0.16 -36.16 39.38
CA TYR A 526 0.90 -37.41 39.54
C TYR A 526 0.56 -38.10 40.87
N GLN A 527 0.54 -37.36 41.97
CA GLN A 527 0.15 -37.89 43.28
C GLN A 527 -1.28 -38.41 43.32
N ALA A 528 -2.21 -37.78 42.59
CA ALA A 528 -3.62 -38.14 42.61
C ALA A 528 -3.99 -39.33 41.71
N PHE A 529 -3.30 -39.51 40.57
CA PHE A 529 -3.72 -40.42 39.50
C PHE A 529 -2.64 -41.41 39.01
N ALA A 530 -1.36 -41.23 39.35
CA ALA A 530 -0.29 -42.05 38.76
C ALA A 530 -0.40 -43.53 39.09
N ARG A 531 -0.82 -43.89 40.31
CA ARG A 531 -0.98 -45.29 40.70
C ARG A 531 -2.01 -46.01 39.83
N ASP A 532 -3.17 -45.40 39.65
CA ASP A 532 -4.28 -45.97 38.88
C ASP A 532 -3.91 -46.09 37.40
N LEU A 533 -3.23 -45.06 36.85
CA LEU A 533 -2.77 -45.04 35.46
C LEU A 533 -1.64 -46.06 35.19
N GLN A 534 -0.67 -46.20 36.09
CA GLN A 534 0.39 -47.22 35.97
C GLN A 534 -0.18 -48.64 36.08
N GLN A 535 -1.17 -48.86 36.95
CA GLN A 535 -1.84 -50.14 37.05
C GLN A 535 -2.66 -50.44 35.79
N ALA A 536 -3.35 -49.44 35.23
CA ALA A 536 -4.04 -49.58 33.95
C ALA A 536 -3.07 -49.90 32.81
N LYS A 537 -1.88 -49.26 32.80
CA LYS A 537 -0.80 -49.55 31.85
C LYS A 537 -0.29 -51.00 31.97
N ALA A 538 -0.07 -51.48 33.18
CA ALA A 538 0.37 -52.86 33.40
C ALA A 538 -0.64 -53.88 32.86
N TRP A 539 -1.94 -53.58 32.93
CA TRP A 539 -2.98 -54.40 32.31
C TRP A 539 -2.99 -54.29 30.78
N THR A 540 -2.77 -53.12 30.21
CA THR A 540 -2.64 -52.98 28.75
C THR A 540 -1.39 -53.68 28.21
N ASP A 541 -0.26 -53.63 28.92
CA ASP A 541 0.97 -54.32 28.53
C ASP A 541 0.80 -55.84 28.60
N ARG A 542 0.05 -56.35 29.60
CA ARG A 542 -0.33 -57.77 29.66
C ARG A 542 -1.23 -58.16 28.50
N TYR A 543 -2.22 -57.33 28.17
CA TYR A 543 -3.08 -57.56 27.02
C TYR A 543 -2.29 -57.65 25.70
N GLU A 544 -1.25 -56.84 25.50
CA GLU A 544 -0.39 -56.96 24.31
C GLU A 544 0.27 -58.35 24.22
N MET A 545 0.61 -58.96 25.36
CA MET A 545 1.22 -60.29 25.45
C MET A 545 0.20 -61.44 25.39
N THR A 546 -0.96 -61.31 26.05
CA THR A 546 -1.95 -62.39 26.24
C THR A 546 -3.10 -62.35 25.24
N GLN A 547 -3.38 -61.17 24.64
CA GLN A 547 -4.54 -60.87 23.81
C GLN A 547 -5.89 -61.17 24.49
N CYS A 548 -5.94 -61.24 25.82
CA CYS A 548 -7.15 -61.55 26.58
C CYS A 548 -8.02 -60.31 26.82
N THR A 549 -9.30 -60.35 26.43
CA THR A 549 -10.23 -59.22 26.59
C THR A 549 -10.50 -58.83 28.04
N ASP A 550 -10.32 -59.77 28.98
CA ASP A 550 -10.58 -59.54 30.40
C ASP A 550 -9.52 -58.60 30.99
N ASP A 551 -8.25 -58.73 30.60
CA ASP A 551 -7.16 -57.83 30.99
C ASP A 551 -7.45 -56.38 30.54
N LEU A 552 -8.02 -56.23 29.36
CA LEU A 552 -8.38 -54.92 28.81
C LEU A 552 -9.61 -54.30 29.49
N SER A 553 -10.58 -55.13 29.91
CA SER A 553 -11.72 -54.63 30.69
C SER A 553 -11.30 -54.08 32.05
N GLN A 554 -10.37 -54.76 32.74
CA GLN A 554 -9.78 -54.27 34.00
C GLN A 554 -9.02 -52.96 33.82
N ALA A 555 -8.30 -52.79 32.70
CA ALA A 555 -7.65 -51.52 32.39
C ALA A 555 -8.68 -50.38 32.20
N TRP A 556 -9.79 -50.66 31.50
CA TRP A 556 -10.85 -49.68 31.24
C TRP A 556 -11.59 -49.23 32.50
N ASP A 557 -11.81 -50.11 33.47
CA ASP A 557 -12.40 -49.72 34.75
C ASP A 557 -11.55 -48.65 35.46
N LEU A 558 -10.23 -48.83 35.45
CA LEU A 558 -9.28 -47.86 36.02
C LEU A 558 -9.26 -46.55 35.22
N TYR A 559 -9.20 -46.64 33.89
CA TYR A 559 -9.24 -45.46 33.02
C TYR A 559 -10.54 -44.66 33.17
N PHE A 560 -11.68 -45.33 33.25
CA PHE A 560 -12.98 -44.69 33.40
C PHE A 560 -13.13 -43.99 34.75
N ASN A 561 -12.61 -44.60 35.82
CA ASN A 561 -12.58 -43.99 37.14
C ASN A 561 -11.73 -42.71 37.16
N VAL A 562 -10.54 -42.76 36.55
CA VAL A 562 -9.67 -41.58 36.40
C VAL A 562 -10.36 -40.51 35.55
N PHE A 563 -10.95 -40.88 34.41
CA PHE A 563 -11.69 -39.98 33.52
C PHE A 563 -12.79 -39.20 34.24
N ASN A 564 -13.65 -39.88 35.01
CA ASN A 564 -14.74 -39.21 35.74
C ASN A 564 -14.24 -38.26 36.82
N ARG A 565 -13.14 -38.61 37.50
CA ARG A 565 -12.52 -37.75 38.51
C ARG A 565 -11.92 -36.50 37.87
N ILE A 566 -11.20 -36.65 36.76
CA ILE A 566 -10.63 -35.55 36.00
C ILE A 566 -11.74 -34.64 35.46
N LYS A 567 -12.81 -35.20 34.88
CA LYS A 567 -13.96 -34.44 34.37
C LYS A 567 -14.57 -33.52 35.43
N LYS A 568 -14.71 -34.00 36.67
CA LYS A 568 -15.18 -33.18 37.81
C LYS A 568 -14.19 -32.08 38.18
N GLN A 569 -12.88 -32.35 38.11
CA GLN A 569 -11.86 -31.34 38.38
C GLN A 569 -11.82 -30.25 37.30
N ILE A 570 -11.87 -30.62 36.01
CA ILE A 570 -11.91 -29.67 34.88
C ILE A 570 -13.13 -28.75 34.98
N ALA A 571 -14.31 -29.29 35.32
CA ALA A 571 -15.53 -28.48 35.48
C ALA A 571 -15.41 -27.39 36.55
N ASN A 572 -14.51 -27.56 37.54
CA ASN A 572 -14.29 -26.61 38.63
C ASN A 572 -13.10 -25.65 38.37
N LEU A 573 -12.36 -25.82 37.28
CA LEU A 573 -11.21 -24.98 36.94
C LEU A 573 -11.66 -23.77 36.11
N SER A 574 -11.93 -22.64 36.79
CA SER A 574 -12.23 -21.36 36.12
C SER A 574 -11.03 -20.42 36.02
N THR A 575 -10.05 -20.59 36.90
CA THR A 575 -8.85 -19.74 36.99
C THR A 575 -7.61 -20.60 37.24
N LEU A 576 -6.49 -20.21 36.63
CA LEU A 576 -5.20 -20.89 36.76
C LEU A 576 -4.17 -19.91 37.34
N GLU A 577 -3.68 -20.21 38.55
CA GLU A 577 -2.60 -19.45 39.16
C GLU A 577 -1.26 -19.80 38.49
N LEU A 578 -0.60 -18.80 37.93
CA LEU A 578 0.64 -18.99 37.17
C LEU A 578 1.76 -19.61 38.02
N ALA A 579 1.82 -19.31 39.32
CA ALA A 579 2.78 -19.91 40.26
C ALA A 579 2.69 -21.44 40.29
N ASN A 580 1.51 -22.01 40.06
CA ASN A 580 1.26 -23.45 40.15
C ASN A 580 1.46 -24.16 38.80
N VAL A 581 1.34 -23.45 37.68
CA VAL A 581 1.32 -24.01 36.32
C VAL A 581 2.59 -23.69 35.52
N GLY A 582 3.19 -22.51 35.73
CA GLY A 582 4.35 -22.03 34.99
C GLY A 582 5.19 -21.06 35.83
N PRO A 583 5.87 -21.53 36.90
CA PRO A 583 6.63 -20.66 37.81
C PRO A 583 7.78 -19.94 37.09
N ARG A 584 8.30 -20.51 36.01
CA ARG A 584 9.35 -19.89 35.19
C ARG A 584 8.84 -18.66 34.43
N LEU A 585 7.58 -18.65 33.98
CA LEU A 585 6.97 -17.46 33.39
C LEU A 585 6.70 -16.36 34.42
N LEU A 586 6.52 -16.72 35.69
CA LEU A 586 6.35 -15.75 36.78
C LEU A 586 7.67 -15.09 37.17
N SER A 587 8.81 -15.77 36.96
CA SER A 587 10.15 -15.28 37.28
C SER A 587 10.80 -14.42 36.19
N VAL A 588 10.20 -14.38 34.99
CA VAL A 588 10.56 -13.51 33.86
C VAL A 588 9.80 -12.21 34.01
#